data_AF-A0A9W6UCT6-F1
#
_entry.id   AF-A0A9W6UCT6-F1
#
_cell.length_a   1.000
_cell.length_b   1.000
_cell.length_c   1.000
_cell.angle_alpha   90.00
_cell.angle_beta   90.00
_cell.angle_gamma   90.00
#
_symmetry.space_group_name_H-M   'P 1'
#
loop_
_entity.id
_entity.type
_entity.pdbx_description
1 polymer ?
#
loop_
_entity_poly.entity_id
_entity_poly.type
_entity_poly.pdbx_seq_one_letter_code
_entity_poly.pdbx_strand_id
1 'polypeptide(L)'
;MHSGLVLAVAFALSARSARSERADSYITSRSGLGPWIDADTPESAYNVTSSRGATWTLVMSDEFNIPGRNFTAGADHLWTGLEMPDGVNSALEYYSINMTDTVTESDGRGVFRIKVMEEDNITYTVWNTYADPAGFETHSMYYRAGMVQSWNKFCFQGGRMEVVAQLPGTTSSSNPDMGNDKNRVKTNGFYPTWPGIWLLGNLGRALFSQTTSRMWPWSYNECNEKLKSSQRISACDGSPGHGLNPHQGRGAPEIDLLEGGGVAISTSIQLAPGMPDAFRIIAPTEDTSPYCVYSAGCTTVGANFPEPGNSDCEREKRHH
;
A
#
# COMPACT_ATOMS: atom_id res chain seq x y z
N MET A 1 -36.49 -60.58 -28.33
CA MET A 1 -36.43 -59.12 -28.07
C MET A 1 -35.57 -58.91 -26.84
N HIS A 2 -34.37 -58.36 -27.02
CA HIS A 2 -33.38 -58.15 -25.96
C HIS A 2 -33.71 -56.86 -25.18
N SER A 3 -33.97 -56.95 -23.89
CA SER A 3 -34.02 -55.80 -22.98
C SER A 3 -32.62 -55.52 -22.45
N GLY A 4 -31.98 -54.48 -23.00
CA GLY A 4 -30.70 -53.97 -22.51
C GLY A 4 -30.90 -53.11 -21.27
N LEU A 5 -30.29 -53.51 -20.16
CA LEU A 5 -30.20 -52.73 -18.92
C LEU A 5 -29.10 -51.68 -19.10
N VAL A 6 -29.45 -50.39 -19.21
CA VAL A 6 -28.47 -49.30 -19.26
C VAL A 6 -28.13 -48.92 -17.82
N LEU A 7 -26.94 -49.29 -17.36
CA LEU A 7 -26.38 -48.88 -16.08
C LEU A 7 -25.84 -47.44 -16.23
N ALA A 8 -26.55 -46.45 -15.69
CA ALA A 8 -26.06 -45.08 -15.62
C ALA A 8 -25.02 -44.98 -14.49
N VAL A 9 -23.74 -44.96 -14.84
CA VAL A 9 -22.65 -44.65 -13.90
C VAL A 9 -22.61 -43.14 -13.72
N ALA A 10 -23.12 -42.65 -12.59
CA ALA A 10 -22.96 -41.26 -12.19
C ALA A 10 -21.50 -41.03 -11.77
N PHE A 11 -20.71 -40.38 -12.63
CA PHE A 11 -19.42 -39.84 -12.24
C PHE A 11 -19.67 -38.64 -11.31
N ALA A 12 -19.54 -38.86 -10.01
CA ALA A 12 -19.39 -37.77 -9.06
C ALA A 12 -18.03 -37.09 -9.33
N LEU A 13 -18.04 -36.00 -10.11
CA LEU A 13 -16.92 -35.07 -10.17
C LEU A 13 -16.78 -34.44 -8.79
N SER A 14 -15.91 -34.99 -7.96
CA SER A 14 -15.40 -34.29 -6.80
C SER A 14 -14.64 -33.07 -7.32
N ALA A 15 -15.29 -31.91 -7.32
CA ALA A 15 -14.59 -30.64 -7.45
C ALA A 15 -13.65 -30.53 -6.25
N ARG A 16 -12.41 -30.98 -6.41
CA ARG A 16 -11.34 -30.60 -5.50
C ARG A 16 -11.26 -29.08 -5.64
N SER A 17 -11.74 -28.37 -4.62
CA SER A 17 -11.31 -27.00 -4.39
C SER A 17 -9.79 -27.07 -4.37
N ALA A 18 -9.14 -26.58 -5.43
CA ALA A 18 -7.73 -26.28 -5.38
C ALA A 18 -7.61 -25.19 -4.32
N ARG A 19 -7.40 -25.58 -3.06
CA ARG A 19 -6.73 -24.69 -2.12
C ARG A 19 -5.44 -24.35 -2.84
N SER A 20 -5.24 -23.06 -3.11
CA SER A 20 -3.91 -22.54 -3.38
C SER A 20 -3.09 -22.86 -2.13
N GLU A 21 -2.48 -24.05 -2.12
CA GLU A 21 -1.47 -24.35 -1.12
C GLU A 21 -0.39 -23.32 -1.36
N ARG A 22 -0.16 -22.55 -0.30
CA ARG A 22 0.87 -21.53 -0.21
C ARG A 22 2.18 -22.13 -0.71
N ALA A 23 2.66 -21.72 -1.88
CA ALA A 23 3.86 -22.30 -2.51
C ALA A 23 5.08 -22.24 -1.58
N ASP A 24 5.10 -21.23 -0.69
CA ASP A 24 6.03 -21.05 0.43
C ASP A 24 6.06 -22.24 1.41
N SER A 25 4.95 -22.97 1.61
CA SER A 25 4.93 -24.16 2.47
C SER A 25 5.77 -25.32 1.93
N TYR A 26 6.12 -25.29 0.65
CA TYR A 26 6.98 -26.27 -0.01
C TYR A 26 8.45 -25.84 -0.11
N ILE A 27 8.77 -24.62 0.31
CA ILE A 27 10.12 -24.07 0.23
C ILE A 27 10.77 -24.16 1.61
N THR A 28 11.83 -24.95 1.72
CA THR A 28 12.67 -24.98 2.91
C THR A 28 13.85 -24.04 2.72
N SER A 29 13.97 -23.04 3.60
CA SER A 29 15.12 -22.14 3.61
C SER A 29 16.31 -22.79 4.32
N ARG A 30 17.54 -22.34 4.01
CA ARG A 30 18.74 -22.78 4.74
C ARG A 30 18.83 -22.23 6.16
N SER A 31 18.20 -21.08 6.44
CA SER A 31 18.14 -20.48 7.77
C SER A 31 17.18 -21.23 8.71
N GLY A 32 16.31 -22.10 8.18
CA GLY A 32 15.25 -22.74 8.94
C GLY A 32 14.02 -21.84 9.19
N LEU A 33 14.07 -20.59 8.74
CA LEU A 33 12.94 -19.64 8.79
C LEU A 33 12.03 -19.79 7.56
N GLY A 34 10.88 -19.13 7.57
CA GLY A 34 10.03 -19.02 6.38
C GLY A 34 10.78 -18.36 5.21
N PRO A 35 10.43 -18.66 3.95
CA PRO A 35 11.18 -18.21 2.77
C PRO A 35 11.15 -16.69 2.54
N TRP A 36 10.30 -15.95 3.26
CA TRP A 36 10.15 -14.50 3.18
C TRP A 36 10.70 -13.77 4.42
N ILE A 37 11.30 -14.51 5.35
CA ILE A 37 11.85 -13.97 6.59
C ILE A 37 13.35 -13.79 6.39
N ASP A 38 13.83 -12.58 6.63
CA ASP A 38 15.26 -12.27 6.64
C ASP A 38 15.96 -13.10 7.73
N ALA A 39 17.08 -13.72 7.36
CA ALA A 39 17.87 -14.55 8.27
C ALA A 39 18.49 -13.73 9.41
N ASP A 40 18.65 -12.41 9.20
CA ASP A 40 19.18 -11.50 10.21
C ASP A 40 18.08 -10.94 11.15
N THR A 41 16.80 -11.25 10.91
CA THR A 41 15.73 -10.78 11.80
C THR A 41 15.89 -11.37 13.20
N PRO A 42 15.87 -10.53 14.27
CA PRO A 42 16.07 -11.01 15.63
C PRO A 42 14.94 -11.92 16.09
N GLU A 43 15.28 -12.97 16.85
CA GLU A 43 14.31 -13.96 17.36
C GLU A 43 13.17 -13.33 18.18
N SER A 44 13.42 -12.18 18.81
CA SER A 44 12.40 -11.43 19.55
C SER A 44 11.24 -10.94 18.67
N ALA A 45 11.44 -10.83 17.35
CA ALA A 45 10.40 -10.45 16.40
C ALA A 45 9.61 -11.65 15.85
N TYR A 46 10.06 -12.90 16.09
CA TYR A 46 9.44 -14.08 15.49
C TYR A 46 8.02 -14.32 16.00
N ASN A 47 7.75 -13.94 17.25
CA ASN A 47 6.43 -14.05 17.84
C ASN A 47 6.10 -12.78 18.62
N VAL A 48 4.97 -12.17 18.30
CA VAL A 48 4.44 -11.02 19.04
C VAL A 48 3.07 -11.34 19.61
N THR A 49 2.76 -10.79 20.78
CA THR A 49 1.40 -10.91 21.35
C THR A 49 0.56 -9.73 20.86
N SER A 50 -0.56 -10.02 20.20
CA SER A 50 -1.51 -9.02 19.74
C SER A 50 -2.21 -8.33 20.92
N SER A 51 -2.85 -7.19 20.66
CA SER A 51 -3.69 -6.49 21.65
C SER A 51 -4.87 -7.32 22.18
N ARG A 52 -5.18 -8.45 21.54
CA ARG A 52 -6.22 -9.40 21.94
C ARG A 52 -5.66 -10.68 22.58
N GLY A 53 -4.38 -10.72 22.92
CA GLY A 53 -3.71 -11.85 23.58
C GLY A 53 -3.36 -13.02 22.65
N ALA A 54 -3.73 -12.97 21.37
CA ALA A 54 -3.32 -13.99 20.40
C ALA A 54 -1.84 -13.80 20.02
N THR A 55 -1.09 -14.90 19.94
CA THR A 55 0.26 -14.92 19.40
C THR A 55 0.21 -14.81 17.88
N TRP A 56 0.94 -13.85 17.33
CA TRP A 56 1.16 -13.67 15.89
C TRP A 56 2.60 -14.05 15.56
N THR A 57 2.76 -14.89 14.54
CA THR A 57 4.05 -15.37 14.05
C THR A 57 4.51 -14.50 12.89
N LEU A 58 5.80 -14.19 12.85
CA LEU A 58 6.43 -13.49 11.76
C LEU A 58 6.32 -14.29 10.46
N VAL A 59 5.92 -13.63 9.37
CA VAL A 59 5.73 -14.28 8.06
C VAL A 59 6.54 -13.64 6.95
N MET A 60 7.02 -12.41 7.15
CA MET A 60 7.89 -11.68 6.23
C MET A 60 8.66 -10.61 7.00
N SER A 61 9.93 -10.42 6.66
CA SER A 61 10.77 -9.35 7.21
C SER A 61 11.90 -9.02 6.24
N ASP A 62 12.49 -7.84 6.42
CA ASP A 62 13.72 -7.43 5.74
C ASP A 62 14.44 -6.42 6.63
N GLU A 63 15.63 -6.77 7.13
CA GLU A 63 16.45 -5.89 7.98
C GLU A 63 17.38 -5.01 7.14
N PHE A 64 17.49 -5.26 5.83
CA PHE A 64 18.36 -4.54 4.91
C PHE A 64 19.86 -4.54 5.30
N ASN A 65 20.32 -5.57 6.01
CA ASN A 65 21.72 -5.72 6.47
C ASN A 65 22.74 -6.03 5.37
N ILE A 66 22.29 -6.45 4.19
CA ILE A 66 23.16 -6.73 3.04
C ILE A 66 23.32 -5.44 2.23
N PRO A 67 24.51 -4.79 2.24
CA PRO A 67 24.73 -3.57 1.46
C PRO A 67 24.84 -3.86 -0.04
N GLY A 68 24.45 -2.89 -0.86
CA GLY A 68 24.58 -2.93 -2.31
C GLY A 68 23.56 -3.85 -3.01
N ARG A 69 22.42 -4.16 -2.39
CA ARG A 69 21.35 -4.93 -3.05
C ARG A 69 20.90 -4.26 -4.33
N ASN A 70 20.65 -5.08 -5.34
CA ASN A 70 20.19 -4.66 -6.66
C ASN A 70 18.67 -4.85 -6.75
N PHE A 71 17.92 -3.76 -6.80
CA PHE A 71 16.46 -3.79 -6.89
C PHE A 71 15.92 -3.80 -8.33
N THR A 72 16.76 -3.95 -9.36
CA THR A 72 16.29 -4.17 -10.74
C THR A 72 15.35 -5.38 -10.79
N ALA A 73 14.35 -5.31 -11.66
CA ALA A 73 13.36 -6.37 -11.83
C ALA A 73 14.01 -7.75 -11.98
N GLY A 74 13.69 -8.66 -11.04
CA GLY A 74 14.20 -10.03 -11.01
C GLY A 74 15.53 -10.23 -10.26
N ALA A 75 16.22 -9.16 -9.86
CA ALA A 75 17.50 -9.27 -9.13
C ALA A 75 17.29 -9.51 -7.63
N ASP A 76 16.33 -8.82 -7.01
CA ASP A 76 15.97 -9.01 -5.61
C ASP A 76 14.70 -9.86 -5.47
N HIS A 77 14.72 -10.79 -4.51
CA HIS A 77 13.63 -11.74 -4.27
C HIS A 77 12.37 -11.12 -3.67
N LEU A 78 12.50 -10.03 -2.90
CA LEU A 78 11.39 -9.37 -2.19
C LEU A 78 10.96 -8.07 -2.87
N TRP A 79 11.92 -7.25 -3.28
CA TRP A 79 11.66 -5.87 -3.71
C TRP A 79 11.95 -5.67 -5.19
N THR A 80 11.19 -4.81 -5.84
CA THR A 80 11.46 -4.37 -7.22
C THR A 80 11.43 -2.85 -7.24
N GLY A 81 12.55 -2.24 -7.60
CA GLY A 81 12.68 -0.81 -7.87
C GLY A 81 11.96 -0.42 -9.15
N LEU A 82 11.48 0.82 -9.20
CA LEU A 82 10.82 1.40 -10.37
C LEU A 82 11.75 2.33 -11.15
N GLU A 83 11.56 2.32 -12.47
CA GLU A 83 12.23 3.19 -13.43
C GLU A 83 11.16 3.82 -14.34
N MET A 84 10.48 4.85 -13.84
CA MET A 84 9.35 5.50 -14.52
C MET A 84 8.99 6.85 -13.87
N PRO A 85 8.37 7.78 -14.62
CA PRO A 85 7.83 9.00 -14.04
C PRO A 85 6.72 8.69 -13.04
N ASP A 86 6.62 9.47 -11.97
CA ASP A 86 5.38 9.53 -11.21
C ASP A 86 4.35 10.34 -12.01
N GLY A 87 3.59 9.63 -12.84
CA GLY A 87 2.56 10.22 -13.70
C GLY A 87 1.24 10.46 -12.97
N VAL A 88 1.19 10.31 -11.64
CA VAL A 88 -0.01 10.53 -10.83
C VAL A 88 0.25 11.67 -9.83
N ASN A 89 -0.82 12.23 -9.27
CA ASN A 89 -0.74 13.19 -8.14
C ASN A 89 0.07 14.49 -8.34
N SER A 90 0.34 14.90 -9.59
CA SER A 90 1.16 16.09 -9.89
C SER A 90 2.57 16.06 -9.27
N ALA A 91 3.10 14.85 -9.09
CA ALA A 91 4.47 14.61 -8.68
C ALA A 91 5.47 15.24 -9.66
N LEU A 92 6.64 15.63 -9.14
CA LEU A 92 7.68 16.35 -9.89
C LEU A 92 8.89 15.46 -10.20
N GLU A 93 8.84 14.22 -9.76
CA GLU A 93 9.95 13.28 -9.77
C GLU A 93 9.81 12.16 -10.79
N TYR A 94 10.97 11.67 -11.22
CA TYR A 94 11.11 10.42 -11.94
C TYR A 94 11.73 9.38 -11.01
N TYR A 95 11.04 8.26 -10.79
CA TYR A 95 11.58 7.17 -10.00
C TYR A 95 12.65 6.44 -10.80
N SER A 96 13.82 6.26 -10.19
CA SER A 96 14.95 5.56 -10.79
C SER A 96 15.49 4.51 -9.84
N ILE A 97 15.88 3.34 -10.37
CA ILE A 97 16.38 2.22 -9.55
C ILE A 97 17.68 2.63 -8.83
N ASN A 98 18.53 3.44 -9.46
CA ASN A 98 19.78 3.91 -8.88
C ASN A 98 19.60 4.92 -7.72
N MET A 99 18.37 5.39 -7.47
CA MET A 99 18.03 6.19 -6.28
C MET A 99 17.66 5.34 -5.08
N THR A 100 17.68 4.01 -5.22
CA THR A 100 17.45 3.06 -4.13
C THR A 100 18.75 2.30 -3.84
N ASP A 101 19.16 2.23 -2.58
CA ASP A 101 20.26 1.37 -2.17
C ASP A 101 20.05 0.78 -0.77
N THR A 102 20.91 -0.17 -0.44
CA THR A 102 21.10 -0.66 0.92
C THR A 102 22.55 -0.42 1.31
N VAL A 103 22.78 0.06 2.51
CA VAL A 103 24.12 0.39 3.00
C VAL A 103 24.26 0.03 4.47
N THR A 104 25.50 -0.13 4.89
CA THR A 104 25.86 -0.18 6.31
C THR A 104 26.18 1.22 6.79
N GLU A 105 25.46 1.71 7.80
CA GLU A 105 25.73 3.00 8.44
C GLU A 105 26.99 2.94 9.32
N SER A 106 27.46 4.10 9.78
CA SER A 106 28.68 4.21 10.59
C SER A 106 28.57 3.51 11.95
N ASP A 107 27.36 3.30 12.45
CA ASP A 107 27.08 2.54 13.68
C ASP A 107 26.91 1.03 13.44
N GLY A 108 27.08 0.57 12.20
CA GLY A 108 27.00 -0.83 11.81
C GLY A 108 25.61 -1.31 11.40
N ARG A 109 24.56 -0.48 11.50
CA ARG A 109 23.22 -0.88 11.07
C ARG A 109 23.11 -0.96 9.55
N GLY A 110 22.46 -2.02 9.04
CA GLY A 110 21.94 -2.04 7.67
C GLY A 110 20.73 -1.15 7.52
N VAL A 111 20.64 -0.42 6.42
CA VAL A 111 19.48 0.41 6.11
C VAL A 111 19.19 0.39 4.61
N PHE A 112 17.90 0.42 4.27
CA PHE A 112 17.43 0.83 2.96
C PHE A 112 17.34 2.36 2.88
N ARG A 113 17.83 2.95 1.79
CA ARG A 113 17.77 4.39 1.56
C ARG A 113 17.15 4.71 0.21
N ILE A 114 16.32 5.74 0.22
CA ILE A 114 15.87 6.44 -0.98
C ILE A 114 16.62 7.76 -1.04
N LYS A 115 17.30 8.00 -2.16
CA LYS A 115 17.94 9.27 -2.47
C LYS A 115 16.96 10.11 -3.29
N VAL A 116 16.97 11.41 -3.02
CA VAL A 116 16.25 12.39 -3.83
C VAL A 116 17.25 13.44 -4.26
N MET A 117 17.25 13.79 -5.55
CA MET A 117 18.12 14.83 -6.08
C MET A 117 17.41 15.61 -7.17
N GLU A 118 17.77 16.88 -7.29
CA GLU A 118 17.44 17.69 -8.46
C GLU A 118 18.29 17.22 -9.65
N GLU A 119 17.66 17.10 -10.83
CA GLU A 119 18.36 16.78 -12.07
C GLU A 119 17.74 17.55 -13.22
N ASP A 120 18.58 18.27 -13.96
CA ASP A 120 18.15 19.01 -15.14
C ASP A 120 17.78 18.07 -16.29
N ASN A 121 16.77 18.47 -17.07
CA ASN A 121 16.39 17.85 -18.35
C ASN A 121 15.95 16.37 -18.25
N ILE A 122 15.35 15.94 -17.14
CA ILE A 122 14.63 14.66 -17.13
C ILE A 122 13.45 14.79 -18.08
N THR A 123 13.46 14.05 -19.18
CA THR A 123 12.38 14.01 -20.15
C THR A 123 11.93 12.58 -20.40
N TYR A 124 10.65 12.39 -20.62
CA TYR A 124 10.07 11.09 -20.90
C TYR A 124 8.91 11.22 -21.89
N THR A 125 8.70 10.18 -22.69
CA THR A 125 7.62 10.12 -23.67
C THR A 125 6.65 9.02 -23.30
N VAL A 126 5.37 9.37 -23.15
CA VAL A 126 4.29 8.43 -22.78
C VAL A 126 3.13 8.55 -23.75
N TRP A 127 2.37 7.47 -23.87
CA TRP A 127 1.12 7.47 -24.62
C TRP A 127 -0.01 8.08 -23.77
N ASN A 128 -0.50 9.26 -24.16
CA ASN A 128 -1.62 9.91 -23.53
C ASN A 128 -2.93 9.50 -24.21
N THR A 129 -3.68 8.59 -23.57
CA THR A 129 -5.00 8.15 -24.06
C THR A 129 -6.10 9.19 -23.83
N TYR A 130 -5.83 10.20 -22.99
CA TYR A 130 -6.79 11.27 -22.66
C TYR A 130 -6.58 12.54 -23.50
N ALA A 131 -5.51 12.62 -24.30
CA ALA A 131 -5.31 13.68 -25.28
C ALA A 131 -6.31 13.57 -26.45
N ASP A 132 -6.58 14.68 -27.13
CA ASP A 132 -7.43 14.74 -28.32
C ASP A 132 -6.68 15.39 -29.50
N PRO A 133 -6.21 14.62 -30.50
CA PRO A 133 -6.28 13.15 -30.59
C PRO A 133 -5.31 12.48 -29.60
N ALA A 134 -5.60 11.23 -29.22
CA ALA A 134 -4.69 10.43 -28.41
C ALA A 134 -3.34 10.25 -29.14
N GLY A 135 -2.24 10.37 -28.40
CA GLY A 135 -0.91 10.41 -28.99
C GLY A 135 0.23 10.32 -27.98
N PHE A 136 1.45 10.26 -28.50
CA PHE A 136 2.65 10.36 -27.68
C PHE A 136 2.92 11.81 -27.31
N GLU A 137 3.16 12.05 -26.03
CA GLU A 137 3.55 13.36 -25.50
C GLU A 137 4.86 13.24 -24.75
N THR A 138 5.70 14.25 -24.91
CA THR A 138 6.95 14.39 -24.14
C THR A 138 6.73 15.37 -23.01
N HIS A 139 7.07 14.92 -21.80
CA HIS A 139 6.94 15.65 -20.56
C HIS A 139 8.30 15.74 -19.86
N SER A 140 8.42 16.68 -18.93
CA SER A 140 9.64 16.88 -18.14
C SER A 140 9.38 16.66 -16.65
N MET A 141 10.39 16.14 -15.95
CA MET A 141 10.47 16.10 -14.48
C MET A 141 11.66 16.94 -14.00
N TYR A 142 11.69 17.23 -12.70
CA TYR A 142 12.70 18.11 -12.09
C TYR A 142 13.56 17.38 -11.05
N TYR A 143 13.04 16.28 -10.50
CA TYR A 143 13.72 15.52 -9.45
C TYR A 143 13.84 14.05 -9.84
N ARG A 144 14.89 13.39 -9.35
CA ARG A 144 14.95 11.93 -9.30
C ARG A 144 14.72 11.46 -7.87
N ALA A 145 13.95 10.40 -7.73
CA ALA A 145 13.67 9.75 -6.45
C ALA A 145 13.68 8.23 -6.63
N GLY A 146 13.42 7.48 -5.56
CA GLY A 146 13.37 6.02 -5.57
C GLY A 146 12.04 5.49 -5.05
N MET A 147 11.55 4.41 -5.65
CA MET A 147 10.39 3.64 -5.16
C MET A 147 10.67 2.16 -5.34
N VAL A 148 10.38 1.36 -4.31
CA VAL A 148 10.40 -0.11 -4.36
C VAL A 148 9.02 -0.68 -4.05
N GLN A 149 8.68 -1.83 -4.61
CA GLN A 149 7.43 -2.54 -4.33
C GLN A 149 7.62 -4.06 -4.26
N SER A 150 6.81 -4.72 -3.45
CA SER A 150 6.70 -6.19 -3.36
C SER A 150 5.56 -6.76 -4.21
N TRP A 151 5.01 -5.95 -5.14
CA TRP A 151 3.85 -6.29 -5.97
C TRP A 151 4.03 -7.64 -6.67
N ASN A 152 3.03 -8.50 -6.51
CA ASN A 152 3.00 -9.87 -7.03
C ASN A 152 4.17 -10.79 -6.59
N LYS A 153 4.86 -10.44 -5.49
CA LYS A 153 5.88 -11.29 -4.83
C LYS A 153 5.39 -11.80 -3.48
N PHE A 154 4.95 -10.89 -2.60
CA PHE A 154 4.41 -11.23 -1.29
C PHE A 154 2.99 -10.68 -1.11
N CYS A 155 2.08 -11.47 -0.54
CA CYS A 155 0.69 -11.08 -0.30
C CYS A 155 0.40 -11.02 1.20
N PHE A 156 0.24 -9.81 1.71
CA PHE A 156 -0.23 -9.57 3.07
C PHE A 156 -1.77 -9.65 3.12
N GLN A 157 -2.32 -10.49 4.00
CA GLN A 157 -3.76 -10.73 4.11
C GLN A 157 -4.35 -10.28 5.47
N GLY A 158 -3.60 -9.45 6.20
CA GLY A 158 -3.95 -8.97 7.53
C GLY A 158 -2.98 -9.45 8.61
N GLY A 159 -2.87 -8.66 9.67
CA GLY A 159 -1.91 -8.86 10.76
C GLY A 159 -1.31 -7.55 11.22
N ARG A 160 -0.09 -7.62 11.76
CA ARG A 160 0.74 -6.45 12.10
C ARG A 160 1.73 -6.20 10.98
N MET A 161 1.91 -4.94 10.62
CA MET A 161 3.05 -4.48 9.84
C MET A 161 3.76 -3.42 10.67
N GLU A 162 5.09 -3.51 10.75
CA GLU A 162 5.92 -2.56 11.45
C GLU A 162 7.04 -2.12 10.53
N VAL A 163 7.30 -0.82 10.50
CA VAL A 163 8.40 -0.24 9.74
C VAL A 163 9.08 0.78 10.64
N VAL A 164 10.40 0.66 10.76
CA VAL A 164 11.23 1.69 11.39
C VAL A 164 11.79 2.56 10.26
N ALA A 165 11.38 3.83 10.22
CA ALA A 165 11.76 4.76 9.17
C ALA A 165 12.33 6.05 9.77
N GLN A 166 13.40 6.55 9.15
CA GLN A 166 13.89 7.90 9.36
C GLN A 166 13.44 8.76 8.18
N LEU A 167 12.60 9.74 8.45
CA LEU A 167 12.09 10.64 7.41
C LEU A 167 13.15 11.66 6.98
N PRO A 168 13.07 12.19 5.74
CA PRO A 168 13.99 13.22 5.27
C PRO A 168 14.00 14.45 6.18
N GLY A 169 15.21 14.92 6.48
CA GLY A 169 15.42 16.13 7.26
C GLY A 169 15.33 17.42 6.43
N THR A 170 15.57 18.55 7.09
CA THR A 170 15.60 19.87 6.44
C THR A 170 16.70 19.98 5.38
N THR A 171 16.41 20.68 4.28
CA THR A 171 17.37 20.94 3.20
C THR A 171 18.24 22.19 3.43
N SER A 172 17.93 23.01 4.45
CA SER A 172 18.65 24.25 4.72
C SER A 172 19.00 24.41 6.20
N SER A 173 20.19 24.96 6.45
CA SER A 173 20.66 25.41 7.76
C SER A 173 19.92 26.65 8.29
N SER A 174 19.18 27.35 7.42
CA SER A 174 18.35 28.51 7.77
C SER A 174 16.95 28.14 8.26
N ASN A 175 16.63 26.84 8.33
CA ASN A 175 15.31 26.39 8.74
C ASN A 175 15.05 26.77 10.22
N PRO A 176 13.98 27.53 10.52
CA PRO A 176 13.67 27.95 11.89
C PRO A 176 13.23 26.81 12.82
N ASP A 177 12.88 25.64 12.27
CA ASP A 177 12.56 24.42 13.02
C ASP A 177 13.84 23.67 13.47
N MET A 178 15.04 24.13 13.10
CA MET A 178 16.30 23.50 13.51
C MET A 178 16.64 23.67 15.00
N GLY A 179 17.34 22.68 15.55
CA GLY A 179 17.90 22.73 16.91
C GLY A 179 17.07 22.01 17.98
N ASN A 180 15.89 21.48 17.63
CA ASN A 180 15.14 20.58 18.50
C ASN A 180 14.47 19.48 17.65
N ASP A 181 15.09 18.30 17.65
CA ASP A 181 14.68 17.09 16.92
C ASP A 181 13.35 16.48 17.42
N LYS A 182 12.82 16.95 18.55
CA LYS A 182 11.57 16.46 19.14
C LYS A 182 10.38 17.38 18.90
N ASN A 183 10.62 18.60 18.40
CA ASN A 183 9.54 19.55 18.16
C ASN A 183 8.83 19.24 16.84
N ARG A 184 7.51 19.49 16.83
CA ARG A 184 6.72 19.44 15.60
C ARG A 184 7.21 20.53 14.63
N VAL A 185 7.47 20.14 13.39
CA VAL A 185 7.78 21.02 12.26
C VAL A 185 6.64 22.02 12.04
N LYS A 186 6.99 23.30 11.81
CA LYS A 186 6.03 24.38 11.57
C LYS A 186 6.14 24.98 10.17
N THR A 187 7.27 24.76 9.49
CA THR A 187 7.57 25.40 8.20
C THR A 187 7.73 24.38 7.07
N ASN A 188 6.70 24.24 6.24
CA ASN A 188 6.70 23.20 5.19
C ASN A 188 7.79 23.39 4.11
N GLY A 189 8.16 24.64 3.81
CA GLY A 189 9.07 24.96 2.70
C GLY A 189 10.49 24.39 2.82
N PHE A 190 10.90 23.93 4.00
CA PHE A 190 12.21 23.31 4.22
C PHE A 190 12.20 21.77 4.16
N TYR A 191 11.03 21.17 3.93
CA TYR A 191 10.81 19.72 3.90
C TYR A 191 10.09 19.35 2.59
N PRO A 192 10.78 19.41 1.44
CA PRO A 192 10.16 19.36 0.11
C PRO A 192 9.78 17.95 -0.36
N THR A 193 9.82 16.95 0.53
CA THR A 193 9.61 15.54 0.17
C THR A 193 8.35 15.00 0.80
N TRP A 194 7.71 14.07 0.10
CA TRP A 194 6.51 13.37 0.53
C TRP A 194 6.80 11.87 0.62
N PRO A 195 7.41 11.39 1.72
CA PRO A 195 7.65 9.96 1.91
C PRO A 195 6.34 9.18 2.07
N GLY A 196 6.30 7.98 1.48
CA GLY A 196 5.15 7.07 1.53
C GLY A 196 5.57 5.65 1.88
N ILE A 197 4.84 5.03 2.80
CA ILE A 197 4.89 3.61 3.16
C ILE A 197 3.45 3.12 3.22
N TRP A 198 3.06 2.35 2.22
CA TRP A 198 1.65 2.01 2.01
C TRP A 198 1.50 0.64 1.34
N LEU A 199 0.26 0.14 1.39
CA LEU A 199 -0.15 -1.15 0.85
C LEU A 199 -1.24 -0.92 -0.19
N LEU A 200 -1.17 -1.68 -1.28
CA LEU A 200 -2.19 -1.68 -2.33
C LEU A 200 -2.68 -3.10 -2.59
N GLY A 201 -3.98 -3.26 -2.82
CA GLY A 201 -4.53 -4.54 -3.25
C GLY A 201 -3.90 -5.02 -4.56
N ASN A 202 -3.43 -6.27 -4.57
CA ASN A 202 -2.54 -6.84 -5.60
C ASN A 202 -3.07 -6.80 -7.06
N LEU A 203 -4.36 -6.55 -7.28
CA LEU A 203 -4.92 -6.41 -8.63
C LEU A 203 -4.58 -5.06 -9.29
N GLY A 204 -4.20 -4.06 -8.49
CA GLY A 204 -3.61 -2.81 -8.96
C GLY A 204 -2.09 -2.83 -8.76
N ARG A 205 -1.36 -2.16 -9.65
CA ARG A 205 0.07 -1.90 -9.50
C ARG A 205 0.27 -0.39 -9.47
N ALA A 206 0.90 0.10 -8.41
CA ALA A 206 1.19 1.52 -8.20
C ALA A 206 1.87 2.15 -9.43
N LEU A 207 1.45 3.38 -9.81
CA LEU A 207 1.89 4.13 -11.00
C LEU A 207 1.50 3.55 -12.36
N PHE A 208 0.99 2.32 -12.44
CA PHE A 208 0.45 1.76 -13.68
C PHE A 208 -1.04 2.07 -13.78
N SER A 209 -1.37 3.28 -14.25
CA SER A 209 -2.75 3.83 -14.24
C SER A 209 -3.81 2.94 -14.88
N GLN A 210 -3.46 2.14 -15.88
CA GLN A 210 -4.40 1.17 -16.49
C GLN A 210 -4.82 0.04 -15.54
N THR A 211 -3.98 -0.29 -14.57
CA THR A 211 -4.25 -1.34 -13.56
C THR A 211 -5.00 -0.80 -12.35
N THR A 212 -4.88 0.51 -12.06
CA THR A 212 -5.53 1.16 -10.92
C THR A 212 -6.86 1.82 -11.31
N SER A 213 -7.05 2.21 -12.57
CA SER A 213 -8.30 2.81 -13.06
C SER A 213 -9.51 1.90 -12.81
N ARG A 214 -10.51 2.42 -12.09
CA ARG A 214 -11.73 1.70 -11.67
C ARG A 214 -11.45 0.42 -10.85
N MET A 215 -10.23 0.27 -10.34
CA MET A 215 -9.77 -0.81 -9.48
C MET A 215 -9.44 -0.29 -8.10
N TRP A 216 -8.69 0.79 -8.02
CA TRP A 216 -8.51 1.57 -6.80
C TRP A 216 -9.65 2.59 -6.65
N PRO A 217 -10.15 2.84 -5.42
CA PRO A 217 -9.87 2.11 -4.18
C PRO A 217 -10.93 1.01 -3.91
N TRP A 218 -11.45 0.34 -4.94
CA TRP A 218 -12.60 -0.57 -4.79
C TRP A 218 -12.30 -1.79 -3.92
N SER A 219 -13.28 -2.16 -3.08
CA SER A 219 -13.25 -3.35 -2.22
C SER A 219 -14.59 -4.10 -2.18
N TYR A 220 -15.54 -3.69 -3.03
CA TYR A 220 -16.93 -4.17 -3.00
C TYR A 220 -17.11 -5.54 -3.66
N ASN A 221 -17.89 -6.43 -3.04
CA ASN A 221 -18.13 -7.80 -3.51
C ASN A 221 -19.62 -8.15 -3.60
N GLU A 222 -20.49 -7.16 -3.82
CA GLU A 222 -21.93 -7.36 -3.99
C GLU A 222 -22.38 -6.76 -5.32
N CYS A 223 -23.35 -7.40 -5.98
CA CYS A 223 -23.89 -6.84 -7.21
C CYS A 223 -24.78 -5.65 -6.88
N ASN A 224 -24.31 -4.46 -7.25
CA ASN A 224 -25.07 -3.23 -7.20
C ASN A 224 -25.08 -2.59 -8.59
N GLU A 225 -26.25 -2.60 -9.23
CA GLU A 225 -26.46 -2.05 -10.57
C GLU A 225 -26.02 -0.59 -10.73
N LYS A 226 -26.07 0.20 -9.64
CA LYS A 226 -25.62 1.61 -9.66
C LYS A 226 -24.09 1.76 -9.67
N LEU A 227 -23.37 0.77 -9.14
CA LEU A 227 -21.92 0.80 -9.01
C LEU A 227 -21.21 -0.07 -10.06
N LYS A 228 -21.95 -0.91 -10.81
CA LYS A 228 -21.39 -1.89 -11.74
C LYS A 228 -20.44 -1.30 -12.79
N SER A 229 -20.70 -0.07 -13.24
CA SER A 229 -19.86 0.60 -14.25
C SER A 229 -18.63 1.26 -13.63
N SER A 230 -18.64 1.50 -12.32
CA SER A 230 -17.59 2.22 -11.61
C SER A 230 -16.50 1.30 -11.08
N GLN A 231 -16.85 0.07 -10.69
CA GLN A 231 -15.89 -0.99 -10.33
C GLN A 231 -15.60 -1.88 -11.53
N ARG A 232 -14.32 -2.00 -11.93
CA ARG A 232 -13.93 -2.77 -13.12
C ARG A 232 -14.22 -4.27 -12.99
N ILE A 233 -13.97 -4.86 -11.83
CA ILE A 233 -14.30 -6.26 -11.54
C ILE A 233 -15.50 -6.25 -10.59
N SER A 234 -16.70 -6.32 -11.16
CA SER A 234 -17.97 -6.21 -10.43
C SER A 234 -18.59 -7.57 -10.16
N ALA A 235 -19.23 -7.74 -9.00
CA ALA A 235 -20.02 -8.93 -8.68
C ALA A 235 -21.30 -9.06 -9.54
N CYS A 236 -21.68 -8.03 -10.31
CA CYS A 236 -22.75 -8.17 -11.29
C CYS A 236 -22.34 -8.97 -12.54
N ASP A 237 -21.05 -9.16 -12.76
CA ASP A 237 -20.53 -9.85 -13.94
C ASP A 237 -20.48 -11.38 -13.73
N GLY A 238 -21.26 -12.12 -14.51
CA GLY A 238 -21.26 -13.58 -14.51
C GLY A 238 -20.15 -14.20 -15.38
N SER A 239 -19.42 -13.40 -16.15
CA SER A 239 -18.35 -13.87 -17.04
C SER A 239 -17.19 -12.85 -17.15
N PRO A 240 -16.50 -12.54 -16.03
CA PRO A 240 -15.46 -11.51 -15.99
C PRO A 240 -14.18 -11.84 -16.79
N GLY A 241 -14.02 -13.09 -17.23
CA GLY A 241 -12.84 -13.54 -17.97
C GLY A 241 -11.58 -13.61 -17.11
N HIS A 242 -10.41 -13.79 -17.75
CA HIS A 242 -9.08 -13.72 -17.12
C HIS A 242 -8.86 -14.61 -15.87
N GLY A 243 -9.61 -15.71 -15.75
CA GLY A 243 -9.55 -16.61 -14.60
C GLY A 243 -10.18 -16.06 -13.32
N LEU A 244 -10.94 -14.96 -13.41
CA LEU A 244 -11.70 -14.39 -12.30
C LEU A 244 -12.99 -15.18 -12.07
N ASN A 245 -13.44 -15.23 -10.81
CA ASN A 245 -14.66 -15.93 -10.45
C ASN A 245 -15.90 -15.15 -10.92
N PRO A 246 -16.90 -15.83 -11.52
CA PRO A 246 -18.22 -15.25 -11.74
C PRO A 246 -18.82 -14.66 -10.46
N HIS A 247 -19.50 -13.53 -10.58
CA HIS A 247 -20.22 -12.87 -9.49
C HIS A 247 -19.37 -12.53 -8.26
N GLN A 248 -18.08 -12.24 -8.47
CA GLN A 248 -17.16 -11.83 -7.43
C GLN A 248 -16.57 -10.45 -7.74
N GLY A 249 -16.97 -9.44 -6.95
CA GLY A 249 -16.43 -8.10 -7.03
C GLY A 249 -15.05 -8.04 -6.36
N ARG A 250 -14.10 -7.39 -7.04
CA ARG A 250 -12.71 -7.25 -6.58
C ARG A 250 -12.17 -5.87 -6.93
N GLY A 251 -11.14 -5.44 -6.23
CA GLY A 251 -10.49 -4.17 -6.47
C GLY A 251 -9.11 -4.10 -5.83
N ALA A 252 -8.59 -2.88 -5.70
CA ALA A 252 -7.29 -2.57 -5.16
C ALA A 252 -7.42 -1.47 -4.09
N PRO A 253 -7.89 -1.81 -2.88
CA PRO A 253 -7.94 -0.86 -1.77
C PRO A 253 -6.53 -0.46 -1.34
N GLU A 254 -6.41 0.70 -0.69
CA GLU A 254 -5.13 1.26 -0.23
C GLU A 254 -5.14 1.47 1.28
N ILE A 255 -4.00 1.20 1.92
CA ILE A 255 -3.77 1.42 3.35
C ILE A 255 -2.41 2.09 3.49
N ASP A 256 -2.41 3.30 4.03
CA ASP A 256 -1.20 4.08 4.25
C ASP A 256 -0.75 3.89 5.69
N LEU A 257 0.39 3.23 5.87
CA LEU A 257 1.04 3.17 7.18
C LEU A 257 1.64 4.54 7.52
N LEU A 258 2.22 5.18 6.52
CA LEU A 258 2.75 6.53 6.58
C LEU A 258 2.61 7.19 5.22
N GLU A 259 1.98 8.36 5.20
CA GLU A 259 1.98 9.23 4.03
C GLU A 259 2.04 10.70 4.48
N GLY A 260 3.01 11.43 3.93
CA GLY A 260 3.15 12.87 4.14
C GLY A 260 4.55 13.29 4.57
N GLY A 261 4.79 14.60 4.60
CA GLY A 261 6.07 15.21 4.94
C GLY A 261 5.91 16.57 5.63
N GLY A 262 7.02 17.05 6.21
CA GLY A 262 7.06 18.34 6.87
C GLY A 262 6.05 18.47 8.02
N VAL A 263 5.03 19.31 7.85
CA VAL A 263 4.05 19.67 8.89
C VAL A 263 2.94 18.63 9.09
N ALA A 264 2.78 17.70 8.15
CA ALA A 264 1.68 16.74 8.13
C ALA A 264 2.17 15.35 7.70
N ILE A 265 1.97 14.37 8.58
CA ILE A 265 2.12 12.95 8.30
C ILE A 265 0.81 12.30 8.74
N SER A 266 0.33 11.34 7.95
CA SER A 266 -0.94 10.69 8.16
C SER A 266 -0.83 9.17 7.99
N THR A 267 -1.83 8.49 8.52
CA THR A 267 -2.18 7.11 8.17
C THR A 267 -3.61 7.14 7.64
N SER A 268 -3.88 6.34 6.62
CA SER A 268 -5.13 6.44 5.87
C SER A 268 -5.59 5.06 5.38
N ILE A 269 -6.88 4.93 5.14
CA ILE A 269 -7.48 3.76 4.51
C ILE A 269 -8.41 4.27 3.42
N GLN A 270 -8.18 3.84 2.19
CA GLN A 270 -8.94 4.26 1.03
C GLN A 270 -9.72 3.07 0.48
N LEU A 271 -11.05 3.19 0.53
CA LEU A 271 -11.99 2.13 0.20
C LEU A 271 -13.18 2.68 -0.59
N ALA A 272 -13.61 1.95 -1.62
CA ALA A 272 -14.86 2.19 -2.33
C ALA A 272 -15.76 0.93 -2.36
N PRO A 273 -17.09 1.08 -2.16
CA PRO A 273 -17.77 2.29 -1.73
C PRO A 273 -17.29 2.72 -0.34
N GLY A 274 -17.19 4.02 -0.12
CA GLY A 274 -16.74 4.56 1.16
C GLY A 274 -17.73 4.23 2.27
N MET A 275 -17.32 4.43 3.53
CA MET A 275 -18.19 4.24 4.69
C MET A 275 -19.51 5.02 4.50
N PRO A 276 -20.68 4.47 4.89
CA PRO A 276 -21.93 5.23 4.91
C PRO A 276 -21.78 6.47 5.78
N ASP A 277 -22.50 7.55 5.48
CA ASP A 277 -22.36 8.84 6.17
C ASP A 277 -22.54 8.73 7.70
N ALA A 278 -23.37 7.78 8.17
CA ALA A 278 -23.56 7.50 9.59
C ALA A 278 -22.31 6.98 10.32
N PHE A 279 -21.31 6.47 9.59
CA PHE A 279 -20.04 5.97 10.12
C PHE A 279 -18.86 6.88 9.79
N ARG A 280 -19.10 8.00 9.09
CA ARG A 280 -18.09 9.01 8.84
C ARG A 280 -18.02 9.97 10.02
N ILE A 281 -16.83 10.52 10.25
CA ILE A 281 -16.66 11.70 11.10
C ILE A 281 -17.51 12.85 10.57
N ILE A 282 -18.01 13.68 11.48
CA ILE A 282 -18.82 14.85 11.11
C ILE A 282 -17.92 15.87 10.41
N ALA A 283 -18.40 16.50 9.35
CA ALA A 283 -17.62 17.53 8.67
C ALA A 283 -17.31 18.68 9.64
N PRO A 284 -16.07 19.20 9.68
CA PRO A 284 -15.64 20.23 10.61
C PRO A 284 -16.17 21.61 10.21
N THR A 285 -17.49 21.80 10.28
CA THR A 285 -18.19 23.00 9.79
C THR A 285 -17.98 24.24 10.64
N GLU A 286 -17.57 24.07 11.90
CA GLU A 286 -17.29 25.16 12.84
C GLU A 286 -15.79 25.52 12.89
N ASP A 287 -14.95 24.78 12.16
CA ASP A 287 -13.50 24.93 12.18
C ASP A 287 -13.00 25.73 10.98
N THR A 288 -11.91 26.48 11.20
CA THR A 288 -11.27 27.29 10.16
C THR A 288 -10.51 26.46 9.13
N SER A 289 -10.16 25.22 9.47
CA SER A 289 -9.41 24.31 8.59
C SER A 289 -10.01 22.91 8.66
N PRO A 290 -10.41 22.32 7.52
CA PRO A 290 -10.91 20.94 7.49
C PRO A 290 -9.82 19.91 7.83
N TYR A 291 -8.54 20.33 7.82
CA TYR A 291 -7.41 19.47 8.18
C TYR A 291 -7.23 19.30 9.69
N CYS A 292 -8.01 20.01 10.53
CA CYS A 292 -7.98 19.84 11.99
C CYS A 292 -8.26 18.39 12.41
N VAL A 293 -8.98 17.65 11.58
CA VAL A 293 -9.39 16.25 11.78
C VAL A 293 -8.16 15.37 12.00
N TYR A 294 -7.12 15.58 11.19
CA TYR A 294 -5.90 14.78 11.21
C TYR A 294 -5.02 15.06 12.44
N SER A 295 -5.21 16.21 13.09
CA SER A 295 -4.49 16.57 14.31
C SER A 295 -5.35 16.45 15.57
N ALA A 296 -6.55 15.85 15.49
CA ALA A 296 -7.54 15.83 16.56
C ALA A 296 -7.84 17.24 17.15
N GLY A 297 -7.72 18.28 16.33
CA GLY A 297 -7.81 19.68 16.73
C GLY A 297 -9.13 20.35 16.37
N CYS A 298 -10.08 19.63 15.79
CA CYS A 298 -11.37 20.20 15.45
C CYS A 298 -12.17 20.52 16.70
N THR A 299 -12.80 21.68 16.68
CA THR A 299 -13.77 22.15 17.67
C THR A 299 -15.16 21.59 17.38
N THR A 300 -15.46 21.27 16.11
CA THR A 300 -16.70 20.61 15.72
C THR A 300 -16.79 19.23 16.38
N VAL A 301 -17.81 19.03 17.23
CA VAL A 301 -18.02 17.77 17.97
C VAL A 301 -18.22 16.61 16.97
N GLY A 302 -17.45 15.53 17.14
CA GLY A 302 -17.51 14.35 16.27
C GLY A 302 -16.73 14.49 14.96
N ALA A 303 -16.03 15.60 14.73
CA ALA A 303 -15.18 15.77 13.55
C ALA A 303 -13.77 15.18 13.72
N ASN A 304 -13.28 15.01 14.96
CA ASN A 304 -11.97 14.40 15.22
C ASN A 304 -12.03 12.87 15.12
N PHE A 305 -10.92 12.26 14.70
CA PHE A 305 -10.76 10.81 14.82
C PHE A 305 -10.84 10.38 16.30
N PRO A 306 -11.52 9.26 16.60
CA PRO A 306 -11.54 8.74 17.96
C PRO A 306 -10.13 8.29 18.37
N GLU A 307 -9.57 8.92 19.40
CA GLU A 307 -8.28 8.53 19.96
C GLU A 307 -8.37 7.14 20.63
N PRO A 308 -7.40 6.24 20.41
CA PRO A 308 -7.30 5.00 21.17
C PRO A 308 -6.97 5.31 22.64
N GLY A 309 -7.98 5.26 23.52
CA GLY A 309 -7.81 5.46 24.97
C GLY A 309 -8.84 6.35 25.63
N ASN A 310 -9.65 7.09 24.87
CA ASN A 310 -10.75 7.85 25.46
C ASN A 310 -11.96 6.93 25.71
N SER A 311 -12.34 6.80 26.97
CA SER A 311 -13.40 5.94 27.50
C SER A 311 -14.81 6.18 26.93
N ASP A 312 -14.97 7.20 26.09
CA ASP A 312 -16.27 7.59 25.54
C ASP A 312 -16.76 6.67 24.41
N CYS A 313 -15.88 5.86 23.81
CA CYS A 313 -16.28 4.89 22.79
C CYS A 313 -17.07 3.69 23.35
N GLU A 314 -17.14 3.51 24.67
CA GLU A 314 -17.95 2.45 25.29
C GLU A 314 -19.45 2.78 25.42
N ARG A 315 -19.88 4.02 25.21
CA ARG A 315 -21.27 4.42 25.52
C ARG A 315 -22.31 4.16 24.44
N GLU A 316 -21.94 3.98 23.17
CA GLU A 316 -22.94 3.81 22.10
C GLU A 316 -23.12 2.37 21.57
N LYS A 317 -22.29 1.40 21.96
CA LYS A 317 -22.44 0.01 21.47
C LYS A 317 -23.51 -0.82 22.19
N ARG A 318 -24.32 -0.25 23.08
CA ARG A 318 -25.36 -0.99 23.84
C ARG A 318 -26.78 -0.89 23.31
N HIS A 319 -27.03 -0.12 22.26
CA HIS A 319 -28.35 -0.07 21.66
C HIS A 319 -28.23 -0.02 20.14
N HIS A 320 -28.11 -1.20 19.51
CA HIS A 320 -28.72 -1.56 18.22
C HIS A 320 -28.51 -3.05 17.95
#